data_AF-A0A8I3NTQ0-F1
#
_entry.id   AF-A0A8I3NTQ0-F1
#
_cell.length_a   1.000
_cell.length_b   1.000
_cell.length_c   1.000
_cell.angle_alpha   90.00
_cell.angle_beta   90.00
_cell.angle_gamma   90.00
#
_symmetry.space_group_name_H-M   'P 1'
#
loop_
_entity.id
_entity.type
_entity.pdbx_description
1 polymer ?
#
loop_
_entity_poly.entity_id
_entity_poly.type
_entity_poly.pdbx_seq_one_letter_code
_entity_poly.pdbx_strand_id
1 'polypeptide(L)'
;MATLKEKLIAPVAEEEAAIPTNKITVVGVRQVGMACAISILGKSLADELALVDVLEDKLKGEMMDLQHGSLFLQTPKIVADKDYSVPANSKIKLKYDEVAQLKKSADTLWDIQKDLKYL
;
A
#
# COMPACT_ATOMS: atom_id res chain seq x y z
N MET A 1 -22.50 -18.10 -25.18
CA MET A 1 -21.69 -19.18 -24.58
C MET A 1 -21.28 -18.70 -23.20
N ALA A 2 -21.74 -19.35 -22.13
CA ALA A 2 -21.41 -18.97 -20.75
C ALA A 2 -19.91 -19.20 -20.49
N THR A 3 -19.25 -18.23 -19.84
CA THR A 3 -17.81 -18.28 -19.59
C THR A 3 -17.48 -19.34 -18.52
N LEU A 4 -16.25 -19.88 -18.52
CA LEU A 4 -15.84 -20.90 -17.52
C LEU A 4 -15.99 -20.40 -16.07
N LYS A 5 -15.89 -19.08 -15.86
CA LYS A 5 -16.11 -18.42 -14.57
C LYS A 5 -17.53 -18.65 -14.05
N GLU A 6 -18.54 -18.46 -14.91
CA GLU A 6 -19.96 -18.63 -14.56
C GLU A 6 -20.35 -20.07 -14.26
N LYS A 7 -19.64 -21.05 -14.84
CA LYS A 7 -19.88 -22.47 -14.59
C LYS A 7 -19.23 -22.99 -13.30
N LEU A 8 -18.11 -22.41 -12.91
CA LEU A 8 -17.33 -22.85 -11.74
C LEU A 8 -17.69 -22.09 -10.47
N ILE A 9 -18.16 -20.85 -10.59
CA ILE A 9 -18.44 -19.98 -9.46
C ILE A 9 -19.90 -19.56 -9.54
N ALA A 10 -20.72 -20.12 -8.65
CA ALA A 10 -22.09 -19.66 -8.45
C ALA A 10 -22.08 -18.48 -7.47
N PRO A 11 -22.45 -17.25 -7.89
CA PRO A 11 -22.53 -16.13 -6.97
C PRO A 11 -23.72 -16.34 -6.03
N VAL A 12 -23.46 -16.43 -4.73
CA VAL A 12 -24.50 -16.55 -3.68
C VAL A 12 -25.08 -15.18 -3.30
N ALA A 13 -24.38 -14.10 -3.64
CA ALA A 13 -24.84 -12.71 -3.53
C ALA A 13 -24.19 -11.89 -4.65
N GLU A 14 -24.84 -10.80 -5.09
CA GLU A 14 -24.17 -9.77 -5.88
C GLU A 14 -22.95 -9.31 -5.10
N GLU A 15 -21.80 -9.23 -5.76
CA GLU A 15 -20.53 -8.76 -5.20
C GLU A 15 -20.66 -7.25 -4.95
N GLU A 16 -21.49 -6.87 -3.96
CA GLU A 16 -21.57 -5.52 -3.43
C GLU A 16 -20.16 -5.19 -2.97
N ALA A 17 -19.56 -4.18 -3.60
CA ALA A 17 -18.17 -3.77 -3.40
C ALA A 17 -17.89 -3.68 -1.89
N ALA A 18 -17.27 -4.74 -1.36
CA ALA A 18 -17.04 -4.88 0.08
C ALA A 18 -16.34 -3.61 0.54
N ILE A 19 -17.03 -2.82 1.37
CA ILE A 19 -16.52 -1.55 1.84
C ILE A 19 -15.28 -1.91 2.66
N PRO A 20 -14.06 -1.56 2.21
CA PRO A 20 -12.85 -2.02 2.85
C PRO A 20 -12.82 -1.48 4.28
N THR A 21 -12.85 -2.37 5.27
CA THR A 21 -12.95 -1.94 6.66
C THR A 21 -11.69 -1.20 7.08
N ASN A 22 -10.52 -1.63 6.60
CA ASN A 22 -9.24 -0.96 6.81
C ASN A 22 -8.56 -0.60 5.48
N LYS A 23 -9.02 0.49 4.87
CA LYS A 23 -8.33 1.11 3.73
C LYS A 23 -7.25 2.08 4.21
N ILE A 24 -6.01 1.86 3.75
CA ILE A 24 -4.87 2.75 4.01
C ILE A 24 -4.37 3.34 2.71
N THR A 25 -4.12 4.64 2.70
CA THR A 25 -3.54 5.34 1.55
C THR A 25 -2.15 5.86 1.85
N VAL A 26 -1.22 5.56 0.94
CA VAL A 26 0.14 6.09 0.94
C VAL A 26 0.29 7.07 -0.21
N VAL A 27 0.68 8.30 0.10
CA VAL A 27 0.96 9.33 -0.89
C VAL A 27 2.47 9.39 -1.15
N GLY A 28 2.87 9.01 -2.35
CA GLY A 28 4.23 8.99 -2.87
C GLY A 28 4.87 7.60 -2.83
N VAL A 29 5.16 7.01 -3.99
CA VAL A 29 5.84 5.71 -4.16
C VAL A 29 7.36 5.84 -4.29
N ARG A 30 7.95 6.77 -3.52
CA ARG A 30 9.41 6.84 -3.36
C ARG A 30 9.87 5.81 -2.32
N GLN A 31 11.18 5.74 -2.10
CA GLN A 31 11.79 4.76 -1.18
C GLN A 31 11.07 4.67 0.19
N VAL A 32 10.72 5.82 0.78
CA VAL A 32 10.09 5.83 2.11
C VAL A 32 8.62 5.40 2.05
N GLY A 33 7.86 5.88 1.06
CA GLY A 33 6.46 5.49 0.92
C GLY A 33 6.32 4.00 0.62
N MET A 34 7.21 3.44 -0.21
CA MET A 34 7.26 1.99 -0.45
C MET A 34 7.66 1.20 0.79
N ALA A 35 8.64 1.68 1.57
CA ALA A 35 8.99 1.04 2.84
C ALA A 35 7.80 1.03 3.82
N CYS A 36 7.04 2.12 3.90
CA CYS A 36 5.80 2.17 4.69
C CYS A 36 4.74 1.21 4.14
N ALA A 37 4.50 1.20 2.83
CA ALA A 37 3.55 0.30 2.18
C ALA A 37 3.87 -1.17 2.49
N ILE A 38 5.12 -1.59 2.27
CA ILE A 38 5.57 -2.97 2.56
C ILE A 38 5.45 -3.29 4.05
N SER A 39 5.77 -2.35 4.94
CA SER A 39 5.64 -2.57 6.39
C SER A 39 4.19 -2.76 6.83
N ILE A 40 3.25 -2.02 6.22
CA ILE A 40 1.81 -2.14 6.46
C ILE A 40 1.31 -3.50 5.96
N LEU A 41 1.73 -3.89 4.75
CA LEU A 41 1.39 -5.18 4.13
C LEU A 41 1.94 -6.36 4.93
N GLY A 42 3.21 -6.29 5.36
CA GLY A 42 3.85 -7.34 6.16
C GLY A 42 3.28 -7.50 7.56
N LYS A 43 2.67 -6.44 8.12
CA LYS A 43 1.94 -6.51 9.40
C LYS A 43 0.46 -6.83 9.26
N SER A 44 -0.04 -7.04 8.03
CA SER A 44 -1.45 -7.32 7.73
C SER A 44 -2.42 -6.28 8.34
N LEU A 45 -2.03 -4.99 8.30
CA LEU A 45 -2.80 -3.90 8.93
C LEU A 45 -3.87 -3.31 8.02
N ALA A 46 -3.79 -3.58 6.71
CA ALA A 46 -4.69 -3.05 5.70
C ALA A 46 -5.32 -4.17 4.87
N ASP A 47 -6.63 -4.05 4.64
CA ASP A 47 -7.39 -4.89 3.71
C ASP A 47 -7.29 -4.33 2.28
N GLU A 48 -7.24 -3.00 2.17
CA GLU A 48 -7.05 -2.30 0.90
C GLU A 48 -5.91 -1.29 1.05
N LEU A 49 -4.91 -1.41 0.19
CA LEU A 49 -3.81 -0.46 0.08
C LEU A 49 -4.00 0.39 -1.18
N ALA A 50 -4.07 1.71 -1.00
CA ALA A 50 -4.11 2.68 -2.08
C ALA A 50 -2.79 3.44 -2.18
N LEU A 51 -2.20 3.46 -3.37
CA LEU A 51 -1.00 4.24 -3.67
C LEU A 51 -1.38 5.45 -4.53
N VAL A 52 -0.87 6.62 -4.16
CA VAL A 52 -1.07 7.86 -4.93
C VAL A 52 0.26 8.51 -5.22
N ASP A 53 0.60 8.75 -6.48
CA ASP A 53 1.80 9.50 -6.87
C ASP A 53 1.55 10.28 -8.17
N VAL A 54 2.33 11.33 -8.38
CA VAL A 54 2.35 12.16 -9.58
C VAL A 54 3.01 11.43 -10.75
N LEU A 55 3.95 10.51 -10.47
CA LEU A 55 4.70 9.75 -11.47
C LEU A 55 4.01 8.43 -11.83
N GLU A 56 3.15 8.45 -12.86
CA GLU A 56 2.33 7.30 -13.28
C GLU A 56 3.15 6.04 -13.66
N ASP A 57 4.24 6.20 -14.41
CA ASP A 57 5.07 5.06 -14.83
C ASP A 57 5.67 4.31 -13.64
N LYS A 58 6.17 5.07 -12.66
CA LYS A 58 6.73 4.50 -11.43
C LYS A 58 5.63 3.91 -10.56
N LEU A 59 4.52 4.63 -10.41
CA LEU A 59 3.35 4.19 -9.64
C LEU A 59 2.82 2.84 -10.13
N LYS A 60 2.67 2.69 -11.45
CA LYS A 60 2.22 1.45 -12.07
C LYS A 60 3.23 0.32 -11.90
N GLY A 61 4.52 0.60 -12.05
CA GLY A 61 5.59 -0.38 -11.82
C GLY A 61 5.60 -0.91 -10.39
N GLU A 62 5.54 -0.02 -9.40
CA GLU A 62 5.52 -0.37 -7.97
C GLU A 62 4.21 -1.09 -7.57
N MET A 63 3.07 -0.68 -8.14
CA MET A 63 1.80 -1.39 -7.95
C MET A 63 1.87 -2.83 -8.46
N MET A 64 2.41 -3.04 -9.67
CA MET A 64 2.56 -4.37 -10.25
C MET A 64 3.51 -5.24 -9.41
N ASP A 65 4.59 -4.66 -8.90
CA ASP A 65 5.52 -5.37 -8.03
C ASP A 65 4.83 -5.88 -6.75
N LEU A 66 4.06 -5.02 -6.09
CA LEU A 66 3.30 -5.42 -4.91
C LEU A 66 2.17 -6.42 -5.22
N GLN A 67 1.53 -6.31 -6.38
CA GLN A 67 0.51 -7.27 -6.83
C GLN A 67 1.12 -8.63 -7.14
N HIS A 68 2.31 -8.70 -7.74
CA HIS A 68 3.03 -9.97 -7.88
C HIS A 68 3.45 -10.55 -6.53
N GLY A 69 3.79 -9.67 -5.58
CA GLY A 69 4.04 -10.02 -4.19
C GLY A 69 2.79 -10.44 -3.42
N SER A 70 1.58 -10.28 -3.97
CA SER A 70 0.33 -10.56 -3.24
C SER A 70 0.18 -12.02 -2.85
N LEU A 71 0.91 -12.94 -3.49
CA LEU A 71 0.97 -14.35 -3.08
C LEU A 71 1.56 -14.53 -1.67
N PHE A 72 2.43 -13.61 -1.24
CA PHE A 72 3.08 -13.63 0.07
C PHE A 72 2.43 -12.68 1.07
N LEU A 73 1.51 -11.84 0.62
CA LEU A 73 0.87 -10.81 1.42
C LEU A 73 -0.59 -11.23 1.68
N GLN A 74 -1.07 -10.98 2.89
CA GLN A 74 -2.47 -11.26 3.25
C GLN A 74 -3.44 -10.16 2.82
N THR A 75 -2.96 -9.14 2.10
CA THR A 75 -3.78 -7.99 1.69
C THR A 75 -4.43 -8.25 0.33
N PRO A 76 -5.78 -8.31 0.26
CA PRO A 76 -6.49 -8.76 -0.93
C PRO A 76 -6.54 -7.73 -2.06
N LYS A 77 -6.32 -6.43 -1.80
CA LYS A 77 -6.55 -5.40 -2.82
C LYS A 77 -5.53 -4.26 -2.76
N ILE A 78 -4.78 -4.12 -3.85
CA ILE A 78 -3.80 -3.04 -4.05
C ILE A 78 -4.25 -2.23 -5.26
N VAL A 79 -4.52 -0.95 -5.03
CA VAL A 79 -4.95 0.02 -6.05
C VAL A 79 -3.93 1.14 -6.13
N ALA A 80 -3.67 1.63 -7.33
CA ALA A 80 -2.79 2.78 -7.52
C ALA A 80 -3.40 3.73 -8.55
N ASP A 81 -3.38 5.01 -8.23
CA ASP A 81 -3.97 6.04 -9.08
C ASP A 81 -3.28 7.39 -8.84
N LYS A 82 -3.28 8.24 -9.85
CA LYS A 82 -2.74 9.59 -9.73
C LYS A 82 -3.71 10.52 -9.02
N ASP A 83 -5.01 10.27 -9.16
CA ASP A 83 -6.03 11.14 -8.63
C ASP A 83 -6.22 10.95 -7.12
N TYR A 84 -6.20 12.07 -6.38
CA TYR A 84 -6.56 12.15 -4.97
C TYR A 84 -8.05 11.84 -4.68
N SER A 85 -8.78 11.32 -5.66
CA SER A 85 -10.14 10.77 -5.50
C SER A 85 -10.11 9.35 -4.93
N VAL A 86 -9.03 8.58 -5.17
CA VAL A 86 -8.85 7.20 -4.67
C VAL A 86 -8.74 7.04 -3.14
N PRO A 87 -8.25 8.02 -2.35
CA PRO A 87 -8.31 8.03 -0.89
C PRO A 87 -9.72 8.23 -0.30
N ALA A 88 -10.79 8.26 -1.10
CA ALA A 88 -12.16 8.27 -0.57
C ALA A 88 -12.35 7.02 0.32
N ASN A 89 -12.78 7.22 1.58
CA ASN A 89 -12.94 6.22 2.64
C ASN A 89 -11.67 5.60 3.25
N SER A 90 -10.49 6.19 3.08
CA SER A 90 -9.30 5.72 3.78
C SER A 90 -9.28 6.14 5.26
N LYS A 91 -9.07 5.18 6.17
CA LYS A 91 -8.94 5.42 7.62
C LYS A 91 -7.65 6.18 7.96
N ILE A 92 -6.57 5.87 7.26
CA ILE A 92 -5.25 6.48 7.46
C ILE A 92 -4.73 6.98 6.12
N LYS A 93 -4.34 8.24 6.08
CA LYS A 93 -3.72 8.91 4.92
C LYS A 93 -2.35 9.37 5.34
N LEU A 94 -1.30 8.70 4.87
CA LEU A 94 0.08 9.11 5.13
C LEU A 94 0.45 10.21 4.13
N LYS A 95 0.66 11.43 4.64
CA LYS A 95 1.16 12.55 3.81
C LYS A 95 2.67 12.45 3.66
N TYR A 96 3.18 12.98 2.55
CA TYR A 96 4.61 13.00 2.26
C TYR A 96 5.45 13.62 3.39
N ASP A 97 4.97 14.70 4.02
CA ASP A 97 5.69 15.37 5.11
C ASP A 97 5.86 14.49 6.35
N GLU A 98 4.83 13.72 6.71
CA GLU A 98 4.85 12.79 7.86
C GLU A 98 5.79 11.62 7.58
N VAL A 99 5.75 11.09 6.37
CA VAL A 99 6.64 10.02 5.89
C VAL A 99 8.09 10.51 5.88
N ALA A 100 8.35 11.74 5.44
CA ALA A 100 9.68 12.35 5.45
C ALA A 100 10.20 12.60 6.88
N GLN A 101 9.33 12.98 7.82
CA GLN A 101 9.69 13.16 9.23
C GLN A 101 10.09 11.84 9.90
N LEU A 102 9.33 10.76 9.64
CA LEU A 102 9.68 9.42 10.14
C LEU A 102 11.04 8.95 9.62
N LYS A 103 11.35 9.21 8.34
CA LYS A 103 12.67 8.91 7.78
C LYS A 103 13.78 9.65 8.53
N LYS A 104 13.62 10.96 8.75
CA LYS A 104 14.62 11.77 9.48
C LYS A 104 14.85 11.22 10.89
N SER A 105 13.79 10.84 11.60
CA SER A 105 13.92 10.23 12.93
C SER A 105 14.64 8.88 12.89
N ALA A 106 14.36 8.03 11.91
CA ALA A 106 15.05 6.75 11.74
C ALA A 106 16.54 6.93 11.40
N ASP A 107 16.87 7.86 10.49
CA ASP A 107 18.26 8.18 10.11
C ASP A 107 19.03 8.71 11.34
N THR A 108 18.41 9.59 12.15
CA THR A 108 19.02 10.14 13.36
C THR A 108 19.34 9.05 14.39
N LEU A 109 18.41 8.10 14.59
CA LEU A 109 18.64 6.96 15.49
C LEU A 109 19.76 6.05 14.98
N TRP A 110 19.85 5.85 13.67
CA TRP A 110 20.90 5.05 13.04
C TRP A 110 22.28 5.69 13.19
N ASP A 111 22.38 7.02 13.05
CA ASP A 111 23.62 7.76 13.24
C ASP A 111 24.08 7.72 14.71
N ILE A 112 23.18 7.90 15.67
CA ILE A 112 23.48 7.74 17.10
C ILE A 112 23.97 6.30 17.40
N GLN A 113 23.34 5.30 16.80
CA GLN A 113 23.72 3.91 17.04
C GLN A 113 25.09 3.55 16.40
N LYS A 114 25.44 4.18 15.28
CA LYS A 114 26.78 4.09 14.71
C LYS A 114 27.81 4.65 15.67
N ASP A 115 27.58 5.86 16.18
CA ASP A 115 28.51 6.54 17.10
C ASP A 115 28.73 5.73 18.39
N LEU A 116 27.71 5.02 18.88
CA LEU A 116 27.82 4.15 20.05
C LEU A 116 28.64 2.87 19.83
N LYS A 117 28.84 2.43 18.58
CA LYS A 117 29.62 1.20 18.25
C LYS A 117 31.11 1.46 18.06
N TYR A 118 31.53 2.73 18.04
CA TYR A 118 32.93 3.15 17.94
C TYR A 118 33.53 3.60 19.29
N LEU A 119 32.81 3.36 20.40
CA LEU A 119 33.30 3.41 21.79
C LEU A 119 33.56 1.99 22.30
#